data_AF-A0A366S6N5-F1
#
_entry.id   AF-A0A366S6N5-F1
#
_cell.length_a   1.000
_cell.length_b   1.000
_cell.length_c   1.000
_cell.angle_alpha   90.00
_cell.angle_beta   90.00
_cell.angle_gamma   90.00
#
_symmetry.space_group_name_H-M   'P 1'
#
loop_
_entity.id
_entity.type
_entity.pdbx_description
1 polymer ?
#
loop_
_entity_poly.entity_id
_entity_poly.type
_entity_poly.pdbx_seq_one_letter_code
_entity_poly.pdbx_strand_id
1 'polypeptide(L)'
;MTTNNGPKLPKQQLAILAIARVAEPMAYTSVFPYLPAMVSSFGVPTNKVGSWVGVTSGVFSIAQSVTAVAWGRASDTYGRKPTIILGLLSTMVCFIVWGMSTSLPMAIAVRAIQGGGNGNVGIIRTMVAEMVPERELQPRAFSIMPVVWSIGSIIGPSFGGFFAEPAEQYPEIFGHIEFFKKFPFILPNMILTIVFCISVTVAVLFLHETLPSKKGHRDWGLLVGERITRSFKNTRPTPSTRRPSFVDGEATSPLLPNKTAPKKQAEQPPKRERVLTRQTCMNLLAYTFLAFHSVAYDQILSVFLRHPVEKHTPENTAFPFYFSGGFGMSHSQVGLIYTVYGVVCGAIQFLLYPTIVARYGVLRCFRTCCLLMPLAYFLTPYCVLFPTHNSRTAALISVMFIKAAGIIVAFPSTTILLTNSCASLRVLGTLNGYATTFSGLGRAAGPASTGALFTWGADHGYVVTAWFFLMFVAILGAVPAYLVEEGAGPTASASTSAENSDTEDNEVSSSSSTLLLPEGSVVSSDSEDEQPLNKARPDGSYGTIQGGRK
;
A
#
# COMPACT_ATOMS: atom_id res chain seq x y z
N MET A 1 31.81 -19.73 21.99
CA MET A 1 31.24 -18.41 21.66
C MET A 1 30.59 -18.52 20.29
N THR A 2 29.31 -18.88 20.25
CA THR A 2 28.51 -18.91 19.03
C THR A 2 28.20 -17.47 18.63
N THR A 3 28.67 -17.04 17.47
CA THR A 3 28.38 -15.71 16.94
C THR A 3 26.89 -15.63 16.64
N ASN A 4 26.18 -14.89 17.48
CA ASN A 4 24.76 -14.57 17.32
C ASN A 4 24.59 -13.60 16.14
N ASN A 5 24.82 -14.07 14.90
CA ASN A 5 24.52 -13.35 13.68
C ASN A 5 23.10 -13.73 13.23
N GLY A 6 22.12 -13.24 13.97
CA GLY A 6 20.73 -13.24 13.50
C GLY A 6 20.62 -12.54 12.13
N PRO A 7 19.57 -12.85 11.35
CA PRO A 7 19.41 -12.28 10.02
C PRO A 7 19.42 -10.74 10.05
N LYS A 8 20.11 -10.12 9.08
CA LYS A 8 20.29 -8.66 9.02
C LYS A 8 19.55 -8.10 7.82
N LEU A 9 18.74 -7.06 8.07
CA LEU A 9 18.05 -6.31 7.02
C LEU A 9 19.07 -5.73 6.00
N PRO A 10 18.83 -5.86 4.69
CA PRO A 10 19.65 -5.24 3.64
C PRO A 10 19.36 -3.73 3.55
N LYS A 11 19.71 -2.99 4.61
CA LYS A 11 19.36 -1.57 4.80
C LYS A 11 19.75 -0.69 3.61
N GLN A 12 20.91 -0.96 2.99
CA GLN A 12 21.38 -0.19 1.83
C GLN A 12 20.49 -0.37 0.60
N GLN A 13 20.13 -1.61 0.25
CA GLN A 13 19.28 -1.88 -0.92
C GLN A 13 17.84 -1.40 -0.70
N LEU A 14 17.33 -1.53 0.52
CA LEU A 14 16.05 -0.95 0.91
C LEU A 14 16.07 0.58 0.78
N ALA A 15 17.10 1.27 1.28
CA ALA A 15 17.22 2.72 1.13
C ALA A 15 17.32 3.16 -0.35
N ILE A 16 18.09 2.44 -1.17
CA ILE A 16 18.18 2.68 -2.62
C ILE A 16 16.81 2.53 -3.29
N LEU A 17 16.06 1.49 -2.94
CA LEU A 17 14.71 1.25 -3.46
C LEU A 17 13.74 2.36 -3.03
N ALA A 18 13.86 2.87 -1.79
CA ALA A 18 13.07 4.01 -1.34
C ALA A 18 13.35 5.29 -2.14
N ILE A 19 14.63 5.60 -2.37
CA ILE A 19 15.05 6.77 -3.16
C ILE A 19 14.56 6.63 -4.61
N ALA A 20 14.72 5.46 -5.22
CA ALA A 20 14.25 5.19 -6.58
C ALA A 20 12.71 5.35 -6.71
N ARG A 21 11.96 5.11 -5.63
CA ARG A 21 10.49 5.20 -5.62
C ARG A 21 9.96 6.59 -5.25
N VAL A 22 10.76 7.47 -4.63
CA VAL A 22 10.26 8.72 -4.04
C VAL A 22 9.60 9.67 -5.06
N ALA A 23 10.08 9.67 -6.30
CA ALA A 23 9.57 10.56 -7.34
C ALA A 23 8.10 10.33 -7.69
N GLU A 24 7.61 9.09 -7.72
CA GLU A 24 6.25 8.84 -8.23
C GLU A 24 5.13 9.20 -7.25
N PRO A 25 5.23 8.97 -5.92
CA PRO A 25 4.27 9.53 -4.96
C PRO A 25 4.29 11.06 -4.93
N MET A 26 5.48 11.67 -5.09
CA MET A 26 5.60 13.13 -5.21
C MET A 26 4.85 13.64 -6.44
N ALA A 27 5.02 12.99 -7.59
CA ALA A 27 4.32 13.34 -8.84
C ALA A 27 2.82 13.09 -8.78
N TYR A 28 2.39 12.00 -8.14
CA TYR A 28 0.96 11.68 -7.99
C TYR A 28 0.24 12.73 -7.14
N THR A 29 0.83 13.13 -6.01
CA THR A 29 0.21 14.04 -5.05
C THR A 29 0.37 15.52 -5.41
N SER A 30 1.41 15.90 -6.16
CA SER A 30 1.63 17.29 -6.60
C SER A 30 0.54 17.81 -7.52
N VAL A 31 -0.21 16.91 -8.17
CA VAL A 31 -1.29 17.25 -9.07
C VAL A 31 -2.48 17.90 -8.32
N PHE A 32 -2.74 17.48 -7.09
CA PHE A 32 -4.01 17.78 -6.41
C PHE A 32 -4.29 19.29 -6.24
N PRO A 33 -3.31 20.14 -5.87
CA PRO A 33 -3.55 21.57 -5.66
C PRO A 33 -3.87 22.35 -6.93
N TYR A 34 -3.28 21.98 -8.07
CA TYR A 34 -3.42 22.74 -9.32
C TYR A 34 -4.37 22.10 -10.34
N LEU A 35 -4.73 20.81 -10.19
CA LEU A 35 -5.60 20.12 -11.14
C LEU A 35 -6.95 20.82 -11.37
N PRO A 36 -7.66 21.36 -10.35
CA PRO A 36 -8.87 22.13 -10.59
C PRO A 36 -8.62 23.41 -11.43
N ALA A 37 -7.52 24.11 -11.18
CA ALA A 37 -7.13 25.29 -11.94
C ALA A 37 -6.77 24.93 -13.40
N MET A 38 -6.05 23.83 -13.58
CA MET A 38 -5.71 23.31 -14.91
C MET A 38 -6.95 22.95 -15.72
N VAL A 39 -7.91 22.24 -15.14
CA VAL A 39 -9.18 21.92 -15.81
C VAL A 39 -9.98 23.20 -16.12
N SER A 40 -10.00 24.18 -15.21
CA SER A 40 -10.66 25.47 -15.45
C SER A 40 -9.99 26.26 -16.60
N SER A 41 -8.65 26.19 -16.72
CA SER A 41 -7.90 26.86 -17.79
C SER A 41 -8.21 26.32 -19.19
N PHE A 42 -8.76 25.10 -19.29
CA PHE A 42 -9.20 24.51 -20.56
C PHE A 42 -10.59 25.00 -21.02
N GLY A 43 -11.17 26.00 -20.34
CA GLY A 43 -12.49 26.55 -20.69
C GLY A 43 -13.67 25.75 -20.13
N VAL A 44 -13.44 24.89 -19.14
CA VAL A 44 -14.51 24.13 -18.48
C VAL A 44 -15.28 25.06 -17.51
N PRO A 45 -16.62 25.08 -17.56
CA PRO A 45 -17.44 25.84 -16.61
C PRO A 45 -17.16 25.46 -15.15
N THR A 46 -17.17 26.44 -14.24
CA THR A 46 -16.78 26.28 -12.82
C THR A 46 -17.57 25.21 -12.08
N ASN A 47 -18.85 25.04 -12.38
CA ASN A 47 -19.70 23.98 -11.84
C ASN A 47 -19.27 22.58 -12.29
N LYS A 48 -18.78 22.43 -13.54
CA LYS A 48 -18.37 21.15 -14.14
C LYS A 48 -16.93 20.76 -13.85
N VAL A 49 -16.13 21.64 -13.25
CA VAL A 49 -14.73 21.36 -12.90
C VAL A 49 -14.62 20.11 -12.03
N GLY A 50 -15.49 19.95 -11.04
CA GLY A 50 -15.49 18.77 -10.15
C GLY A 50 -15.59 17.44 -10.89
N SER A 51 -16.54 17.34 -11.84
CA SER A 51 -16.73 16.15 -12.67
C SER A 51 -15.49 15.82 -13.50
N TRP A 52 -14.90 16.82 -14.17
CA TRP A 52 -13.75 16.60 -15.04
C TRP A 52 -12.44 16.33 -14.29
N VAL A 53 -12.26 16.94 -13.11
CA VAL A 53 -11.18 16.59 -12.17
C VAL A 53 -11.32 15.12 -11.74
N GLY A 54 -12.54 14.70 -11.39
CA GLY A 54 -12.87 13.33 -11.03
C GLY A 54 -12.56 12.32 -12.14
N VAL A 55 -13.01 12.59 -13.37
CA VAL A 55 -12.73 11.75 -14.56
C VAL A 55 -11.23 11.68 -14.83
N THR A 56 -10.52 12.81 -14.81
CA THR A 56 -9.08 12.88 -15.12
C THR A 56 -8.24 12.07 -14.13
N SER A 57 -8.54 12.17 -12.83
CA SER A 57 -7.90 11.35 -11.80
C SER A 57 -8.34 9.88 -11.87
N GLY A 58 -9.58 9.63 -12.27
CA GLY A 58 -10.12 8.29 -12.44
C GLY A 58 -9.43 7.50 -13.54
N VAL A 59 -9.25 8.11 -14.71
CA VAL A 59 -8.62 7.49 -15.90
C VAL A 59 -7.21 6.98 -15.61
N PHE A 60 -6.41 7.75 -14.86
CA PHE A 60 -5.09 7.30 -14.40
C PHE A 60 -5.19 5.98 -13.61
N SER A 61 -6.12 5.91 -12.67
CA SER A 61 -6.29 4.76 -11.79
C SER A 61 -6.86 3.53 -12.52
N ILE A 62 -7.78 3.74 -13.47
CA ILE A 62 -8.30 2.66 -14.35
C ILE A 62 -7.17 2.09 -15.20
N ALA A 63 -6.41 2.94 -15.88
CA ALA A 63 -5.31 2.51 -16.73
C ALA A 63 -4.27 1.71 -15.94
N GLN A 64 -3.88 2.20 -14.75
CA GLN A 64 -3.00 1.48 -13.83
C GLN A 64 -3.58 0.12 -13.41
N SER A 65 -4.88 0.03 -13.14
CA SER A 65 -5.53 -1.22 -12.70
C SER A 65 -5.52 -2.28 -13.79
N VAL A 66 -5.79 -1.88 -15.04
CA VAL A 66 -5.82 -2.76 -16.21
C VAL A 66 -4.41 -3.26 -16.53
N THR A 67 -3.39 -2.40 -16.46
CA THR A 67 -2.01 -2.79 -16.80
C THR A 67 -1.24 -3.43 -15.65
N ALA A 68 -1.72 -3.36 -14.40
CA ALA A 68 -1.01 -3.88 -13.22
C ALA A 68 -0.57 -5.34 -13.36
N VAL A 69 -1.44 -6.21 -13.87
CA VAL A 69 -1.13 -7.64 -14.04
C VAL A 69 -0.12 -7.86 -15.18
N ALA A 70 -0.21 -7.06 -16.26
CA ALA A 70 0.74 -7.12 -17.36
C ALA A 70 2.16 -6.71 -16.90
N TRP A 71 2.26 -5.65 -16.11
CA TRP A 71 3.53 -5.22 -15.50
C TRP A 71 4.11 -6.24 -14.52
N GLY A 72 3.26 -6.94 -13.75
CA GLY A 72 3.69 -8.05 -12.92
C GLY A 72 4.38 -9.15 -13.75
N ARG A 73 3.71 -9.64 -14.79
CA ARG A 73 4.26 -10.67 -15.71
C ARG A 73 5.51 -10.19 -16.44
N ALA A 74 5.54 -8.93 -16.88
CA ALA A 74 6.71 -8.33 -17.49
C ALA A 74 7.90 -8.36 -16.52
N SER A 75 7.69 -8.01 -15.25
CA SER A 75 8.75 -8.05 -14.23
C SER A 75 9.23 -9.48 -13.92
N ASP A 76 8.35 -10.48 -13.99
CA ASP A 76 8.72 -11.89 -13.81
C ASP A 76 9.58 -12.43 -14.96
N THR A 77 9.43 -11.86 -16.16
CA THR A 77 10.10 -12.35 -17.39
C THR A 77 11.38 -11.56 -17.68
N TYR A 78 11.31 -10.24 -17.62
CA TYR A 78 12.39 -9.34 -17.98
C TYR A 78 13.31 -8.99 -16.80
N GLY A 79 12.85 -9.15 -15.54
CA GLY A 79 13.55 -8.75 -14.33
C GLY A 79 12.84 -7.62 -13.59
N ARG A 80 13.01 -7.51 -12.27
CA ARG A 80 12.36 -6.48 -11.46
C ARG A 80 12.97 -5.10 -11.70
N LYS A 81 14.31 -5.03 -11.74
CA LYS A 81 15.06 -3.79 -11.92
C LYS A 81 14.75 -3.10 -13.26
N PRO A 82 14.87 -3.76 -14.43
CA PRO A 82 14.61 -3.10 -15.72
C PRO A 82 13.16 -2.64 -15.86
N THR A 83 12.22 -3.40 -15.31
CA THR A 83 10.79 -3.02 -15.33
C THR A 83 10.51 -1.77 -14.49
N ILE A 84 11.12 -1.63 -13.30
CA ILE A 84 11.00 -0.40 -12.49
C ILE A 84 11.57 0.80 -13.24
N ILE A 85 12.76 0.66 -13.83
CA ILE A 85 13.41 1.74 -14.59
C ILE A 85 12.53 2.18 -15.76
N LEU A 86 11.95 1.23 -16.51
CA LEU A 86 11.04 1.53 -17.60
C LEU A 86 9.78 2.27 -17.12
N GLY A 87 9.19 1.85 -15.99
CA GLY A 87 8.03 2.54 -15.40
C GLY A 87 8.35 3.95 -14.91
N LEU A 88 9.55 4.16 -14.33
CA LEU A 88 10.03 5.49 -13.91
C LEU A 88 10.25 6.40 -15.12
N LEU A 89 10.90 5.92 -16.18
CA LEU A 89 11.11 6.67 -17.41
C LEU A 89 9.80 7.03 -18.11
N SER A 90 8.87 6.07 -18.20
CA SER A 90 7.54 6.30 -18.76
C SER A 90 6.78 7.38 -17.98
N THR A 91 6.79 7.28 -16.63
CA THR A 91 6.13 8.28 -15.77
C THR A 91 6.78 9.65 -15.93
N MET A 92 8.12 9.72 -15.98
CA MET A 92 8.87 10.97 -16.14
C MET A 92 8.50 11.69 -17.45
N VAL A 93 8.51 10.98 -18.59
CA VAL A 93 8.17 11.57 -19.89
C VAL A 93 6.71 12.04 -19.89
N CYS A 94 5.77 11.20 -19.44
CA CYS A 94 4.36 11.56 -19.39
C CYS A 94 4.10 12.77 -18.47
N PHE A 95 4.89 12.93 -17.41
CA PHE A 95 4.72 14.03 -16.46
C PHE A 95 5.12 15.39 -17.06
N ILE A 96 6.15 15.42 -17.91
CA ILE A 96 6.50 16.63 -18.69
C ILE A 96 5.38 16.96 -19.67
N VAL A 97 4.91 15.96 -20.44
CA VAL A 97 3.82 16.15 -21.42
C VAL A 97 2.53 16.60 -20.73
N TRP A 98 2.27 16.11 -19.51
CA TRP A 98 1.15 16.56 -18.69
C TRP A 98 1.24 18.05 -18.38
N GLY A 99 2.42 18.54 -17.96
CA GLY A 99 2.65 19.98 -17.72
C GLY A 99 2.50 20.85 -18.98
N MET A 100 2.65 20.26 -20.16
CA MET A 100 2.47 20.92 -21.46
C MET A 100 1.04 20.77 -22.04
N SER A 101 0.10 20.20 -21.28
CA SER A 101 -1.26 19.97 -21.79
C SER A 101 -2.03 21.28 -21.92
N THR A 102 -2.58 21.53 -23.11
CA THR A 102 -3.35 22.74 -23.44
C THR A 102 -4.84 22.47 -23.62
N SER A 103 -5.26 21.20 -23.57
CA SER A 103 -6.65 20.79 -23.74
C SER A 103 -7.00 19.63 -22.82
N LEU A 104 -8.29 19.54 -22.49
CA LEU A 104 -8.82 18.49 -21.63
C LEU A 104 -8.63 17.07 -22.22
N PRO A 105 -8.87 16.80 -23.52
CA PRO A 105 -8.60 15.48 -24.09
C PRO A 105 -7.12 15.09 -24.04
N MET A 106 -6.22 16.05 -24.27
CA MET A 106 -4.77 15.81 -24.14
C MET A 106 -4.40 15.44 -22.71
N ALA A 107 -4.91 16.18 -21.72
CA ALA A 107 -4.68 15.89 -20.32
C ALA A 107 -5.17 14.46 -19.94
N ILE A 108 -6.39 14.10 -20.35
CA ILE A 108 -6.96 12.77 -20.09
C ILE A 108 -6.15 11.66 -20.78
N ALA A 109 -5.74 11.86 -22.03
CA ALA A 109 -4.93 10.88 -22.77
C ALA A 109 -3.56 10.67 -22.11
N VAL A 110 -2.88 11.75 -21.73
CA VAL A 110 -1.59 11.69 -21.02
C VAL A 110 -1.76 10.98 -19.68
N ARG A 111 -2.85 11.19 -18.96
CA ARG A 111 -3.17 10.47 -17.71
C ARG A 111 -3.36 8.98 -17.91
N ALA A 112 -4.06 8.60 -18.97
CA ALA A 112 -4.26 7.20 -19.31
C ALA A 112 -2.90 6.52 -19.59
N ILE A 113 -2.04 7.16 -20.39
CA ILE A 113 -0.70 6.64 -20.72
C ILE A 113 0.17 6.59 -19.47
N GLN A 114 0.16 7.64 -18.64
CA GLN A 114 0.93 7.70 -17.40
C GLN A 114 0.50 6.62 -16.40
N GLY A 115 -0.81 6.40 -16.22
CA GLY A 115 -1.33 5.34 -15.37
C GLY A 115 -0.99 3.96 -15.92
N GLY A 116 -1.18 3.78 -17.24
CA GLY A 116 -0.85 2.55 -17.95
C GLY A 116 0.64 2.19 -17.88
N GLY A 117 1.52 3.18 -17.91
CA GLY A 117 2.98 3.04 -17.79
C GLY A 117 3.50 2.85 -16.37
N ASN A 118 2.65 2.99 -15.34
CA ASN A 118 3.08 2.97 -13.93
C ASN A 118 2.64 1.69 -13.18
N GLY A 119 3.39 0.61 -13.38
CA GLY A 119 3.21 -0.68 -12.69
C GLY A 119 4.07 -0.88 -11.43
N ASN A 120 4.82 0.15 -11.01
CA ASN A 120 5.94 0.00 -10.07
C ASN A 120 5.52 -0.40 -8.65
N VAL A 121 4.31 -0.04 -8.20
CA VAL A 121 3.83 -0.32 -6.84
C VAL A 121 3.85 -1.82 -6.50
N GLY A 122 3.37 -2.67 -7.42
CA GLY A 122 3.32 -4.12 -7.20
C GLY A 122 4.69 -4.77 -7.29
N ILE A 123 5.54 -4.30 -8.21
CA ILE A 123 6.90 -4.82 -8.42
C ILE A 123 7.75 -4.52 -7.19
N ILE A 124 7.65 -3.33 -6.61
CA ILE A 124 8.40 -2.95 -5.41
C ILE A 124 8.01 -3.78 -4.20
N ARG A 125 6.70 -4.05 -3.99
CA ARG A 125 6.24 -4.98 -2.92
C ARG A 125 6.93 -6.34 -3.07
N THR A 126 7.01 -6.80 -4.31
CA THR A 126 7.64 -8.09 -4.64
C THR A 126 9.15 -8.05 -4.40
N MET A 127 9.85 -6.99 -4.83
CA MET A 127 11.29 -6.83 -4.57
C MET A 127 11.61 -6.77 -3.08
N VAL A 128 10.82 -6.04 -2.28
CA VAL A 128 11.00 -5.98 -0.82
C VAL A 128 10.86 -7.37 -0.19
N ALA A 129 9.85 -8.13 -0.62
CA ALA A 129 9.65 -9.52 -0.17
C ALA A 129 10.80 -10.45 -0.59
N GLU A 130 11.31 -10.30 -1.82
CA GLU A 130 12.43 -11.10 -2.34
C GLU A 130 13.77 -10.74 -1.67
N MET A 131 13.98 -9.47 -1.30
CA MET A 131 15.18 -9.01 -0.59
C MET A 131 15.23 -9.45 0.88
N VAL A 132 14.05 -9.60 1.51
CA VAL A 132 13.92 -9.94 2.92
C VAL A 132 13.04 -11.18 3.05
N PRO A 133 13.60 -12.37 2.76
CA PRO A 133 12.89 -13.62 2.91
C PRO A 133 12.60 -13.93 4.39
N GLU A 134 13.37 -13.36 5.32
CA GLU A 134 13.22 -13.61 6.75
C GLU A 134 11.97 -12.97 7.32
N ARG A 135 11.12 -13.83 7.88
CA ARG A 135 9.78 -13.51 8.35
C ARG A 135 9.76 -12.43 9.44
N GLU A 136 10.70 -12.50 10.37
CA GLU A 136 10.82 -11.54 11.48
C GLU A 136 11.15 -10.11 11.01
N LEU A 137 11.75 -10.00 9.82
CA LEU A 137 12.24 -8.72 9.28
C LEU A 137 11.28 -8.12 8.24
N GLN A 138 10.35 -8.91 7.68
CA GLN A 138 9.40 -8.46 6.67
C GLN A 138 8.55 -7.25 7.12
N PRO A 139 7.95 -7.21 8.32
CA PRO A 139 7.19 -6.03 8.76
C PRO A 139 8.02 -4.73 8.74
N ARG A 140 9.31 -4.83 9.11
CA ARG A 140 10.27 -3.72 9.07
C ARG A 140 10.71 -3.37 7.64
N ALA A 141 10.72 -4.33 6.73
CA ALA A 141 11.05 -4.08 5.34
C ALA A 141 9.88 -3.40 4.60
N PHE A 142 8.65 -3.86 4.82
CA PHE A 142 7.45 -3.30 4.21
C PHE A 142 7.07 -1.90 4.73
N SER A 143 7.56 -1.50 5.91
CA SER A 143 7.35 -0.13 6.43
C SER A 143 8.00 0.95 5.56
N ILE A 144 8.89 0.59 4.65
CA ILE A 144 9.49 1.53 3.69
C ILE A 144 8.49 2.14 2.73
N MET A 145 7.43 1.41 2.36
CA MET A 145 6.47 1.90 1.38
C MET A 145 5.60 3.04 1.95
N PRO A 146 5.07 2.93 3.19
CA PRO A 146 4.45 4.06 3.89
C PRO A 146 5.38 5.26 4.08
N VAL A 147 6.68 5.03 4.36
CA VAL A 147 7.67 6.13 4.48
C VAL A 147 7.75 6.94 3.20
N VAL A 148 7.95 6.25 2.06
CA VAL A 148 8.12 6.90 0.76
C VAL A 148 6.83 7.62 0.34
N TRP A 149 5.66 7.02 0.63
CA TRP A 149 4.38 7.69 0.42
C TRP A 149 4.23 8.96 1.26
N SER A 150 4.63 8.92 2.54
CA SER A 150 4.55 10.06 3.45
C SER A 150 5.41 11.23 2.95
N ILE A 151 6.65 10.95 2.54
CA ILE A 151 7.54 11.96 1.91
C ILE A 151 6.87 12.56 0.67
N GLY A 152 6.30 11.71 -0.18
CA GLY A 152 5.53 12.15 -1.35
C GLY A 152 4.39 13.09 -0.99
N SER A 153 3.59 12.74 0.01
CA SER A 153 2.43 13.54 0.45
C SER A 153 2.79 14.88 1.07
N ILE A 154 3.98 15.02 1.66
CA ILE A 154 4.48 16.29 2.21
C ILE A 154 4.98 17.19 1.07
N ILE A 155 5.86 16.62 0.24
CA ILE A 155 6.62 17.40 -0.73
C ILE A 155 5.79 17.68 -1.98
N GLY A 156 5.06 16.69 -2.50
CA GLY A 156 4.31 16.79 -3.76
C GLY A 156 3.37 18.00 -3.81
N PRO A 157 2.39 18.12 -2.90
CA PRO A 157 1.44 19.24 -2.92
C PRO A 157 2.10 20.62 -2.77
N SER A 158 3.22 20.70 -2.04
CA SER A 158 4.01 21.93 -1.95
C SER A 158 4.50 22.36 -3.33
N PHE A 159 5.11 21.45 -4.10
CA PHE A 159 5.58 21.75 -5.46
C PHE A 159 4.43 22.12 -6.38
N GLY A 160 3.34 21.36 -6.33
CA GLY A 160 2.15 21.62 -7.14
C GLY A 160 1.49 22.96 -6.89
N GLY A 161 1.38 23.36 -5.62
CA GLY A 161 0.71 24.60 -5.24
C GLY A 161 1.58 25.84 -5.45
N PHE A 162 2.86 25.80 -5.09
CA PHE A 162 3.73 26.98 -5.14
C PHE A 162 4.27 27.32 -6.52
N PHE A 163 4.43 26.36 -7.42
CA PHE A 163 5.03 26.59 -8.74
C PHE A 163 4.03 26.58 -9.89
N ALA A 164 2.74 26.32 -9.64
CA ALA A 164 1.71 26.46 -10.65
C ALA A 164 1.51 27.94 -11.03
N GLU A 165 1.15 28.20 -12.29
CA GLU A 165 0.92 29.53 -12.85
C GLU A 165 2.09 30.50 -12.56
N PRO A 166 3.36 30.14 -12.85
CA PRO A 166 4.52 30.91 -12.39
C PRO A 166 4.60 32.31 -13.00
N ALA A 167 4.05 32.50 -14.19
CA ALA A 167 3.96 33.81 -14.84
C ALA A 167 3.02 34.77 -14.09
N GLU A 168 2.00 34.25 -13.40
CA GLU A 168 1.06 35.04 -12.59
C GLU A 168 1.54 35.16 -11.14
N GLN A 169 2.09 34.08 -10.58
CA GLN A 169 2.52 34.04 -9.18
C GLN A 169 3.85 34.76 -8.93
N TYR A 170 4.78 34.73 -9.89
CA TYR A 170 6.09 35.41 -9.79
C TYR A 170 6.37 36.23 -11.07
N PRO A 171 5.60 37.31 -11.31
CA PRO A 171 5.65 38.08 -12.55
C PRO A 171 7.02 38.71 -12.80
N GLU A 172 7.78 39.06 -11.75
CA GLU A 172 9.13 39.64 -11.87
C GLU A 172 10.15 38.67 -12.50
N ILE A 173 9.99 37.36 -12.27
CA ILE A 173 10.94 36.34 -12.71
C ILE A 173 10.47 35.64 -13.98
N PHE A 174 9.18 35.28 -14.05
CA PHE A 174 8.62 34.47 -15.13
C PHE A 174 7.63 35.22 -16.03
N GLY A 175 7.22 36.43 -15.67
CA GLY A 175 6.17 37.18 -16.39
C GLY A 175 6.55 37.61 -17.81
N HIS A 176 7.84 37.67 -18.13
CA HIS A 176 8.32 37.98 -19.49
C HIS A 176 8.46 36.73 -20.39
N ILE A 177 8.36 35.53 -19.83
CA ILE A 177 8.63 34.29 -20.55
C ILE A 177 7.33 33.73 -21.14
N GLU A 178 7.16 33.83 -22.46
CA GLU A 178 5.96 33.33 -23.16
C GLU A 178 5.72 31.83 -22.95
N PHE A 179 6.78 31.05 -22.78
CA PHE A 179 6.69 29.61 -22.53
C PHE A 179 5.86 29.28 -21.29
N PHE A 180 6.04 30.03 -20.19
CA PHE A 180 5.30 29.83 -18.94
C PHE A 180 3.88 30.41 -18.99
N LYS A 181 3.59 31.33 -19.91
CA LYS A 181 2.22 31.76 -20.21
C LYS A 181 1.45 30.73 -21.02
N LYS A 182 2.11 30.12 -22.01
CA LYS A 182 1.53 29.06 -22.84
C LYS A 182 1.31 27.76 -22.05
N PHE A 183 2.22 27.43 -21.14
CA PHE A 183 2.17 26.24 -20.31
C PHE A 183 2.24 26.59 -18.81
N PRO A 184 1.13 27.09 -18.22
CA PRO A 184 1.11 27.59 -16.84
C PRO A 184 1.42 26.52 -15.79
N PHE A 185 1.26 25.24 -16.10
CA PHE A 185 1.49 24.14 -15.15
C PHE A 185 2.81 23.40 -15.38
N ILE A 186 3.68 23.82 -16.31
CA ILE A 186 4.87 23.04 -16.65
C ILE A 186 5.98 23.10 -15.59
N LEU A 187 6.14 24.22 -14.89
CA LEU A 187 7.21 24.43 -13.92
C LEU A 187 7.24 23.39 -12.78
N PRO A 188 6.13 23.07 -12.08
CA PRO A 188 6.15 22.05 -11.03
C PRO A 188 6.53 20.67 -11.59
N ASN A 189 6.17 20.39 -12.85
CA ASN A 189 6.49 19.14 -13.53
C ASN A 189 7.98 19.07 -13.93
N MET A 190 8.58 20.18 -14.38
CA MET A 190 10.01 20.27 -14.70
C MET A 190 10.88 20.07 -13.47
N ILE A 191 10.53 20.67 -12.33
CA ILE A 191 11.32 20.52 -11.11
C ILE A 191 11.26 19.08 -10.60
N LEU A 192 10.08 18.47 -10.59
CA LEU A 192 9.93 17.05 -10.22
C LEU A 192 10.58 16.09 -11.22
N THR A 193 10.77 16.49 -12.48
CA THR A 193 11.55 15.72 -13.46
C THR A 193 13.01 15.56 -13.00
N ILE A 194 13.59 16.57 -12.35
CA ILE A 194 14.94 16.45 -11.76
C ILE A 194 14.98 15.33 -10.71
N VAL A 195 13.93 15.23 -9.89
CA VAL A 195 13.79 14.16 -8.89
C VAL A 195 13.63 12.79 -9.56
N PHE A 196 12.91 12.70 -10.69
CA PHE A 196 12.86 11.49 -11.50
C PHE A 196 14.22 11.12 -12.10
N CYS A 197 14.98 12.09 -12.62
CA CYS A 197 16.33 11.84 -13.13
C CYS A 197 17.24 11.25 -12.05
N ILE A 198 17.18 11.80 -10.82
CA ILE A 198 17.90 11.25 -9.67
C ILE A 198 17.41 9.83 -9.36
N SER A 199 16.10 9.61 -9.32
CA SER A 199 15.49 8.31 -9.01
C SER A 199 15.87 7.23 -10.02
N VAL A 200 15.83 7.54 -11.32
CA VAL A 200 16.27 6.66 -12.41
C VAL A 200 17.76 6.40 -12.32
N THR A 201 18.58 7.42 -12.09
CA THR A 201 20.04 7.28 -11.95
C THR A 201 20.39 6.35 -10.79
N VAL A 202 19.75 6.55 -9.63
CA VAL A 202 19.95 5.69 -8.45
C VAL A 202 19.50 4.25 -8.72
N ALA A 203 18.36 4.07 -9.39
CA ALA A 203 17.87 2.75 -9.77
C ALA A 203 18.83 2.04 -10.74
N VAL A 204 19.34 2.74 -11.77
CA VAL A 204 20.27 2.17 -12.75
C VAL A 204 21.59 1.79 -12.09
N LEU A 205 22.17 2.69 -11.29
CA LEU A 205 23.54 2.54 -10.79
C LEU A 205 23.67 1.69 -9.52
N PHE A 206 22.65 1.59 -8.68
CA PHE A 206 22.79 1.00 -7.34
C PHE A 206 21.76 -0.07 -6.98
N LEU A 207 20.60 -0.11 -7.66
CA LEU A 207 19.58 -1.12 -7.38
C LEU A 207 20.01 -2.46 -7.96
N HIS A 208 19.96 -3.51 -7.14
CA HIS A 208 20.25 -4.87 -7.58
C HIS A 208 18.99 -5.58 -8.07
N GLU A 209 19.16 -6.44 -9.07
CA GLU A 209 18.12 -7.35 -9.52
C GLU A 209 17.83 -8.40 -8.42
N THR A 210 16.55 -8.57 -8.09
CA THR A 210 16.10 -9.53 -7.06
C THR A 210 15.57 -10.82 -7.67
N LEU A 211 15.21 -10.82 -8.96
CA LEU A 211 14.65 -11.99 -9.62
C LEU A 211 15.67 -13.16 -9.63
N PRO A 212 15.34 -14.34 -9.06
CA PRO A 212 16.28 -15.45 -8.95
C PRO A 212 16.82 -15.97 -10.28
N SER A 213 15.98 -15.99 -11.32
CA SER A 213 16.35 -16.46 -12.67
C SER A 213 17.35 -15.54 -13.40
N LYS A 214 17.50 -14.30 -12.91
CA LYS A 214 18.43 -13.31 -13.46
C LYS A 214 19.60 -13.02 -12.52
N LYS A 215 19.70 -13.73 -11.38
CA LYS A 215 20.79 -13.59 -10.43
C LYS A 215 22.11 -14.02 -11.07
N GLY A 216 23.10 -13.12 -11.09
CA GLY A 216 24.42 -13.37 -11.69
C GLY A 216 24.60 -12.92 -13.14
N HIS A 217 23.56 -12.40 -13.81
CA HIS A 217 23.76 -11.70 -15.07
C HIS A 217 24.57 -10.41 -14.86
N ARG A 218 25.44 -10.09 -15.82
CA ARG A 218 26.22 -8.86 -15.80
C ARG A 218 25.31 -7.65 -15.93
N ASP A 219 25.21 -6.87 -14.86
CA ASP A 219 24.49 -5.61 -14.83
C ASP A 219 25.46 -4.45 -15.08
N TRP A 220 25.38 -3.88 -16.29
CA TRP A 220 26.24 -2.76 -16.69
C TRP A 220 26.02 -1.51 -15.83
N GLY A 221 24.80 -1.27 -15.35
CA GLY A 221 24.50 -0.13 -14.48
C GLY A 221 25.22 -0.23 -13.14
N LEU A 222 25.22 -1.42 -12.53
CA LEU A 222 25.95 -1.67 -11.28
C LEU A 222 27.46 -1.55 -11.46
N LEU A 223 28.02 -2.05 -12.57
CA LEU A 223 29.46 -1.93 -12.87
C LEU A 223 29.91 -0.47 -12.97
N VAL A 224 29.11 0.36 -13.64
CA VAL A 224 29.35 1.81 -13.72
C VAL A 224 29.21 2.45 -12.34
N GLY A 225 28.16 2.11 -11.58
CA GLY A 225 27.96 2.60 -10.22
C GLY A 225 29.12 2.25 -9.27
N GLU A 226 29.64 1.03 -9.35
CA GLU A 226 30.83 0.61 -8.62
C GLU A 226 32.06 1.40 -9.03
N ARG A 227 32.29 1.62 -10.33
CA ARG A 227 33.44 2.39 -10.84
C ARG A 227 33.39 3.84 -10.36
N ILE A 228 32.22 4.48 -10.43
CA ILE A 228 32.00 5.83 -9.92
C ILE A 228 32.28 5.86 -8.41
N THR A 229 31.71 4.93 -7.64
CA THR A 229 31.88 4.89 -6.18
C THR A 229 33.33 4.63 -5.77
N ARG A 230 34.07 3.80 -6.52
CA ARG A 230 35.50 3.55 -6.31
C ARG A 230 36.33 4.80 -6.56
N SER A 231 36.00 5.61 -7.54
CA SER A 231 36.69 6.89 -7.80
C SER A 231 36.52 7.90 -6.66
N PHE A 232 35.43 7.83 -5.89
CA PHE A 232 35.18 8.70 -4.73
C PHE A 232 35.69 8.11 -3.40
N LYS A 233 35.94 6.80 -3.33
CA LYS A 233 36.56 6.18 -2.15
C LYS A 233 38.08 6.23 -2.29
N ASN A 234 38.68 7.21 -1.61
CA ASN A 234 40.13 7.35 -1.44
C ASN A 234 40.70 6.28 -0.47
N THR A 235 40.39 5.00 -0.71
CA THR A 235 40.94 3.90 0.07
C THR A 235 41.95 3.18 -0.81
N ARG A 236 43.24 3.37 -0.51
CA ARG A 236 44.29 2.49 -1.03
C ARG A 236 43.86 1.04 -0.77
N PRO A 237 43.89 0.14 -1.76
CA PRO A 237 43.66 -1.26 -1.48
C PRO A 237 44.77 -1.71 -0.52
N THR A 238 44.42 -2.02 0.73
CA THR A 238 45.30 -2.85 1.56
C THR A 238 45.41 -4.18 0.84
N PRO A 239 46.62 -4.69 0.55
CA PRO A 239 46.77 -5.99 -0.05
C PRO A 239 46.27 -7.01 0.97
N SER A 240 45.03 -7.45 0.83
CA SER A 240 44.54 -8.62 1.53
C SER A 240 45.30 -9.81 0.93
N THR A 241 46.24 -10.34 1.70
CA THR A 241 46.84 -11.67 1.49
C THR A 241 45.80 -12.75 1.76
N ARG A 242 44.62 -12.67 1.13
CA ARG A 242 43.78 -13.84 0.93
C ARG A 242 44.24 -14.50 -0.35
N ARG A 243 45.13 -15.49 -0.20
CA ARG A 243 45.21 -16.59 -1.18
C ARG A 243 43.78 -17.05 -1.43
N PRO A 244 43.34 -17.26 -2.69
CA PRO A 244 42.10 -17.97 -2.93
C PRO A 244 42.33 -19.38 -2.38
N SER A 245 41.82 -19.66 -1.17
CA SER A 245 41.75 -21.02 -0.69
C SER A 245 40.82 -21.75 -1.65
N PHE A 246 41.35 -22.81 -2.24
CA PHE A 246 40.67 -23.76 -3.13
C PHE A 246 39.32 -24.26 -2.59
N VAL A 247 39.06 -24.04 -1.29
CA VAL A 247 37.86 -24.41 -0.53
C VAL A 247 36.64 -23.51 -0.81
N ASP A 248 36.79 -22.26 -1.26
CA ASP A 248 35.64 -21.38 -1.56
C ASP A 248 35.02 -21.65 -2.95
N GLY A 249 35.73 -22.39 -3.81
CA GLY A 249 35.23 -22.86 -5.11
C GLY A 249 34.42 -24.15 -5.04
N GLU A 250 34.61 -24.96 -3.99
CA GLU A 250 33.89 -26.24 -3.83
C GLU A 250 32.60 -26.11 -3.01
N ALA A 251 32.45 -25.07 -2.17
CA ALA A 251 31.19 -24.80 -1.47
C ALA A 251 30.04 -24.32 -2.40
N THR A 252 30.32 -24.12 -3.68
CA THR A 252 29.34 -23.70 -4.70
C THR A 252 29.13 -24.74 -5.81
N SER A 253 29.71 -25.94 -5.69
CA SER A 253 29.49 -27.04 -6.64
C SER A 253 28.75 -28.19 -5.93
N PRO A 254 27.58 -28.64 -6.42
CA PRO A 254 26.93 -29.81 -5.84
C PRO A 254 27.74 -31.05 -6.23
N LEU A 255 28.58 -31.55 -5.32
CA LEU A 255 29.25 -32.86 -5.43
C LEU A 255 28.27 -34.01 -5.16
N LEU A 256 27.17 -34.07 -5.91
CA LEU A 256 26.32 -35.25 -5.96
C LEU A 256 26.42 -35.89 -7.34
N PRO A 257 26.69 -37.21 -7.41
CA PRO A 257 26.62 -37.95 -8.66
C PRO A 257 25.24 -37.77 -9.29
N ASN A 258 25.26 -37.63 -10.61
CA ASN A 258 24.16 -37.41 -11.52
C ASN A 258 23.07 -38.51 -11.43
N LYS A 259 22.29 -38.55 -10.34
CA LYS A 259 20.90 -38.99 -10.40
C LYS A 259 20.15 -37.79 -10.94
N THR A 260 19.69 -37.90 -12.18
CA THR A 260 18.74 -37.00 -12.85
C THR A 260 17.89 -36.27 -11.82
N ALA A 261 18.30 -35.06 -11.43
CA ALA A 261 17.48 -34.20 -10.61
C ALA A 261 16.17 -34.05 -11.39
N PRO A 262 15.00 -34.36 -10.80
CA PRO A 262 13.76 -34.14 -11.51
C PRO A 262 13.79 -32.68 -11.93
N LYS A 263 13.64 -32.41 -13.24
CA LYS A 263 13.43 -31.06 -13.78
C LYS A 263 12.53 -30.36 -12.76
N LYS A 264 13.02 -29.32 -12.08
CA LYS A 264 12.16 -28.48 -11.24
C LYS A 264 11.08 -27.98 -12.19
N GLN A 265 9.94 -28.66 -12.18
CA GLN A 265 8.83 -28.38 -13.07
C GLN A 265 8.54 -26.90 -12.87
N ALA A 266 8.36 -26.16 -13.97
CA ALA A 266 7.88 -24.79 -13.90
C ALA A 266 6.65 -24.80 -12.99
N GLU A 267 6.83 -24.29 -11.78
CA GLU A 267 6.01 -24.64 -10.65
C GLU A 267 4.64 -23.97 -10.86
N GLN A 268 3.60 -24.78 -11.06
CA GLN A 268 2.29 -24.33 -11.52
C GLN A 268 1.78 -23.12 -10.69
N PRO A 269 1.15 -22.11 -11.33
CA PRO A 269 0.60 -20.98 -10.61
C PRO A 269 -0.39 -21.48 -9.54
N PRO A 270 -0.41 -20.86 -8.34
CA PRO A 270 -1.34 -21.27 -7.30
C PRO A 270 -2.77 -21.23 -7.84
N LYS A 271 -3.54 -22.32 -7.65
CA LYS A 271 -4.95 -22.38 -8.05
C LYS A 271 -5.70 -21.19 -7.44
N ARG A 272 -6.56 -20.52 -8.24
CA ARG A 272 -7.30 -19.29 -7.85
C ARG A 272 -8.05 -19.45 -6.52
N GLU A 273 -8.57 -20.64 -6.25
CA GLU A 273 -9.27 -21.02 -5.01
C GLU A 273 -8.39 -20.95 -3.76
N ARG A 274 -7.08 -21.16 -3.87
CA ARG A 274 -6.13 -21.01 -2.75
C ARG A 274 -5.75 -19.56 -2.48
N VAL A 275 -6.06 -18.64 -3.39
CA VAL A 275 -5.74 -17.21 -3.28
C VAL A 275 -6.91 -16.41 -2.73
N LEU A 276 -8.14 -16.70 -3.19
CA LEU A 276 -9.34 -15.95 -2.84
C LEU A 276 -10.13 -16.67 -1.75
N THR A 277 -9.55 -16.74 -0.55
CA THR A 277 -10.29 -17.19 0.64
C THR A 277 -11.31 -16.14 1.07
N ARG A 278 -12.34 -16.54 1.84
CA ARG A 278 -13.33 -15.58 2.41
C ARG A 278 -12.64 -14.40 3.09
N GLN A 279 -11.61 -14.68 3.88
CA GLN A 279 -10.91 -13.67 4.66
C GLN A 279 -10.05 -12.74 3.80
N THR A 280 -9.41 -13.28 2.76
CA THR A 280 -8.67 -12.49 1.78
C THR A 280 -9.61 -11.59 0.97
N CYS A 281 -10.80 -12.08 0.58
CA CYS A 281 -11.82 -11.29 -0.09
C CYS A 281 -12.34 -10.13 0.77
N MET A 282 -12.61 -10.36 2.06
CA MET A 282 -13.04 -9.28 2.98
C MET A 282 -11.96 -8.20 3.13
N ASN A 283 -10.68 -8.59 3.26
CA ASN A 283 -9.58 -7.62 3.30
C ASN A 283 -9.43 -6.84 1.98
N LEU A 284 -9.60 -7.50 0.83
CA LEU A 284 -9.58 -6.84 -0.48
C LEU A 284 -10.72 -5.83 -0.61
N LEU A 285 -11.92 -6.19 -0.18
CA LEU A 285 -13.08 -5.29 -0.16
C LEU A 285 -12.83 -4.08 0.74
N ALA A 286 -12.40 -4.31 1.98
CA ALA A 286 -12.08 -3.23 2.92
C ALA A 286 -11.00 -2.29 2.38
N TYR A 287 -9.93 -2.84 1.78
CA TYR A 287 -8.87 -2.05 1.13
C TYR A 287 -9.38 -1.23 -0.06
N THR A 288 -10.31 -1.79 -0.83
CA THR A 288 -10.91 -1.12 -1.99
C THR A 288 -11.78 0.05 -1.57
N PHE A 289 -12.65 -0.13 -0.56
CA PHE A 289 -13.46 0.95 -0.01
C PHE A 289 -12.59 2.04 0.61
N LEU A 290 -11.55 1.65 1.38
CA LEU A 290 -10.60 2.60 1.95
C LEU A 290 -9.94 3.46 0.88
N ALA A 291 -9.47 2.82 -0.19
CA ALA A 291 -8.84 3.50 -1.32
C ALA A 291 -9.83 4.40 -2.09
N PHE A 292 -11.08 3.96 -2.23
CA PHE A 292 -12.17 4.72 -2.85
C PHE A 292 -12.39 6.03 -2.11
N HIS A 293 -12.79 5.97 -0.84
CA HIS A 293 -13.26 7.17 -0.14
C HIS A 293 -12.09 8.09 0.24
N SER A 294 -10.89 7.54 0.49
CA SER A 294 -9.70 8.35 0.79
C SER A 294 -9.28 9.22 -0.40
N VAL A 295 -9.16 8.63 -1.58
CA VAL A 295 -8.69 9.38 -2.77
C VAL A 295 -9.80 10.30 -3.27
N ALA A 296 -11.06 9.86 -3.20
CA ALA A 296 -12.20 10.70 -3.50
C ALA A 296 -12.27 11.95 -2.60
N TYR A 297 -12.01 11.80 -1.30
CA TYR A 297 -11.94 12.92 -0.36
C TYR A 297 -10.86 13.92 -0.76
N ASP A 298 -9.64 13.48 -1.05
CA ASP A 298 -8.54 14.39 -1.42
C ASP A 298 -8.82 15.12 -2.74
N GLN A 299 -9.41 14.43 -3.72
CA GLN A 299 -9.81 15.08 -4.97
C GLN A 299 -10.94 16.08 -4.79
N ILE A 300 -11.99 15.70 -4.07
CA ILE A 300 -13.14 16.59 -3.91
C ILE A 300 -12.83 17.76 -2.98
N LEU A 301 -11.94 17.57 -2.00
CA LEU A 301 -11.46 18.64 -1.14
C LEU A 301 -10.72 19.71 -1.95
N SER A 302 -9.85 19.34 -2.91
CA SER A 302 -9.15 20.36 -3.71
C SER A 302 -10.11 21.16 -4.59
N VAL A 303 -11.15 20.51 -5.14
CA VAL A 303 -12.23 21.19 -5.87
C VAL A 303 -13.02 22.12 -4.93
N PHE A 304 -13.41 21.64 -3.75
CA PHE A 304 -14.19 22.39 -2.77
C PHE A 304 -13.44 23.60 -2.22
N LEU A 305 -12.12 23.48 -2.00
CA LEU A 305 -11.28 24.59 -1.57
C LEU A 305 -11.17 25.69 -2.63
N ARG A 306 -11.17 25.32 -3.92
CA ARG A 306 -11.11 26.28 -5.02
C ARG A 306 -12.47 26.88 -5.37
N HIS A 307 -13.56 26.18 -5.08
CA HIS A 307 -14.92 26.64 -5.37
C HIS A 307 -15.19 28.02 -4.73
N PRO A 308 -15.83 28.96 -5.45
CA PRO A 308 -15.97 30.35 -5.01
C PRO A 308 -16.70 30.50 -3.67
N VAL A 309 -16.35 31.54 -2.93
CA VAL A 309 -17.05 31.90 -1.70
C VAL A 309 -18.39 32.52 -2.07
N GLU A 310 -19.47 31.97 -1.53
CA GLU A 310 -20.80 32.55 -1.62
C GLU A 310 -21.22 33.13 -0.26
N LYS A 311 -21.95 34.26 -0.28
CA LYS A 311 -22.50 34.85 0.94
C LYS A 311 -23.77 34.10 1.31
N HIS A 312 -23.81 33.56 2.52
CA HIS A 312 -25.00 32.87 3.03
C HIS A 312 -26.15 33.88 3.26
N THR A 313 -27.23 33.74 2.51
CA THR A 313 -28.49 34.46 2.62
C THR A 313 -29.62 33.46 2.90
N PRO A 314 -30.77 33.90 3.44
CA PRO A 314 -31.92 33.02 3.66
C PRO A 314 -32.45 32.33 2.39
N GLU A 315 -32.13 32.86 1.20
CA GLU A 315 -32.55 32.33 -0.10
C GLU A 315 -31.64 31.20 -0.62
N ASN A 316 -30.36 31.20 -0.24
CA ASN A 316 -29.37 30.20 -0.70
C ASN A 316 -28.88 29.26 0.42
N THR A 317 -29.41 29.42 1.64
CA THR A 317 -28.95 28.67 2.82
C THR A 317 -30.13 28.28 3.70
N ALA A 318 -30.44 26.98 3.74
CA ALA A 318 -31.43 26.37 4.61
C ALA A 318 -30.82 25.14 5.32
N PHE A 319 -30.63 25.26 6.62
CA PHE A 319 -30.01 24.21 7.41
C PHE A 319 -30.92 22.97 7.54
N PRO A 320 -30.34 21.75 7.61
CA PRO A 320 -28.90 21.46 7.68
C PRO A 320 -28.23 21.14 6.33
N PHE A 321 -28.96 21.04 5.21
CA PHE A 321 -28.42 20.44 3.97
C PHE A 321 -28.29 21.37 2.77
N TYR A 322 -28.95 22.53 2.77
CA TYR A 322 -28.97 23.45 1.65
C TYR A 322 -28.03 24.61 1.94
N PHE A 323 -26.85 24.60 1.32
CA PHE A 323 -25.93 25.72 1.29
C PHE A 323 -24.93 25.52 0.15
N SER A 324 -24.68 26.62 -0.57
CA SER A 324 -23.73 26.69 -1.66
C SER A 324 -22.49 27.50 -1.27
N GLY A 325 -21.39 27.29 -1.99
CA GLY A 325 -20.12 27.97 -1.76
C GLY A 325 -18.96 27.07 -1.31
N GLY A 326 -17.76 27.62 -1.42
CA GLY A 326 -16.50 26.98 -1.04
C GLY A 326 -15.55 27.99 -0.37
N PHE A 327 -14.24 27.76 -0.49
CA PHE A 327 -13.24 28.58 0.19
C PHE A 327 -12.60 29.66 -0.70
N GLY A 328 -12.74 29.57 -2.03
CA GLY A 328 -12.16 30.51 -2.99
C GLY A 328 -10.63 30.60 -2.93
N MET A 329 -9.95 29.56 -2.44
CA MET A 329 -8.50 29.58 -2.21
C MET A 329 -7.70 29.52 -3.51
N SER A 330 -6.48 30.06 -3.51
CA SER A 330 -5.51 29.87 -4.59
C SER A 330 -4.89 28.46 -4.54
N HIS A 331 -4.30 27.99 -5.64
CA HIS A 331 -3.58 26.71 -5.66
C HIS A 331 -2.39 26.67 -4.69
N SER A 332 -1.77 27.82 -4.39
CA SER A 332 -0.69 27.95 -3.39
C SER A 332 -1.20 27.75 -1.96
N GLN A 333 -2.36 28.31 -1.61
CA GLN A 333 -3.01 28.08 -0.32
C GLN A 333 -3.46 26.62 -0.17
N VAL A 334 -4.05 26.04 -1.22
CA VAL A 334 -4.43 24.63 -1.25
C VAL A 334 -3.19 23.74 -1.08
N GLY A 335 -2.09 24.06 -1.77
CA GLY A 335 -0.81 23.39 -1.62
C GLY A 335 -0.31 23.40 -0.18
N LEU A 336 -0.32 24.57 0.47
CA LEU A 336 0.09 24.71 1.87
C LEU A 336 -0.76 23.87 2.83
N ILE A 337 -2.08 23.83 2.66
CA ILE A 337 -2.98 23.00 3.48
C ILE A 337 -2.60 21.51 3.35
N TYR A 338 -2.36 21.05 2.12
CA TYR A 338 -1.93 19.67 1.88
C TYR A 338 -0.53 19.38 2.43
N THR A 339 0.40 20.34 2.40
CA THR A 339 1.72 20.21 3.02
C THR A 339 1.61 20.02 4.52
N VAL A 340 0.82 20.87 5.21
CA VAL A 340 0.57 20.76 6.66
C VAL A 340 -0.06 19.40 6.98
N TYR A 341 -1.07 19.00 6.19
CA TYR A 341 -1.69 17.69 6.29
C TYR A 341 -0.69 16.53 6.13
N GLY A 342 0.22 16.62 5.15
CA GLY A 342 1.29 15.64 4.94
C GLY A 342 2.25 15.56 6.12
N VAL A 343 2.65 16.70 6.70
CA VAL A 343 3.55 16.75 7.87
C VAL A 343 2.89 16.09 9.07
N VAL A 344 1.62 16.38 9.33
CA VAL A 344 0.82 15.74 10.38
C VAL A 344 0.73 14.24 10.15
N CYS A 345 0.43 13.80 8.92
CA CYS A 345 0.41 12.38 8.57
C CYS A 345 1.76 11.72 8.84
N GLY A 346 2.87 12.35 8.43
CA GLY A 346 4.21 11.85 8.71
C GLY A 346 4.48 11.70 10.21
N ALA A 347 4.14 12.71 11.01
CA ALA A 347 4.30 12.65 12.47
C ALA A 347 3.49 11.50 13.09
N ILE A 348 2.22 11.33 12.70
CA ILE A 348 1.37 10.25 13.19
C ILE A 348 1.92 8.88 12.74
N GLN A 349 2.37 8.75 11.49
CA GLN A 349 2.92 7.50 10.94
C GLN A 349 4.19 7.04 11.67
N PHE A 350 5.07 7.96 12.06
CA PHE A 350 6.37 7.62 12.66
C PHE A 350 6.35 7.58 14.18
N LEU A 351 5.64 8.49 14.83
CA LEU A 351 5.64 8.62 16.29
C LEU A 351 4.52 7.83 16.94
N LEU A 352 3.32 7.89 16.35
CA LEU A 352 2.10 7.42 17.00
C LEU A 352 1.71 6.00 16.56
N TYR A 353 1.79 5.69 15.26
CA TYR A 353 1.35 4.42 14.70
C TYR A 353 2.02 3.19 15.35
N PRO A 354 3.36 3.09 15.48
CA PRO A 354 3.99 1.93 16.12
C PRO A 354 3.53 1.72 17.56
N THR A 355 3.37 2.82 18.30
CA THR A 355 2.94 2.82 19.71
C THR A 355 1.49 2.37 19.86
N ILE A 356 0.59 2.89 19.02
CA ILE A 356 -0.84 2.50 19.04
C ILE A 356 -0.98 1.03 18.65
N VAL A 357 -0.32 0.59 17.57
CA VAL A 357 -0.44 -0.80 17.09
C VAL A 357 0.15 -1.78 18.11
N ALA A 358 1.29 -1.47 18.73
CA ALA A 358 1.87 -2.33 19.77
C ALA A 358 0.94 -2.46 20.99
N ARG A 359 0.18 -1.41 21.33
CA ARG A 359 -0.71 -1.41 22.49
C ARG A 359 -2.08 -2.03 22.23
N TYR A 360 -2.68 -1.75 21.09
CA TYR A 360 -4.08 -2.11 20.81
C TYR A 360 -4.25 -3.19 19.74
N GLY A 361 -3.18 -3.57 19.03
CA GLY A 361 -3.21 -4.52 17.93
C GLY A 361 -3.71 -3.91 16.62
N VAL A 362 -3.30 -4.48 15.49
CA VAL A 362 -3.57 -3.94 14.15
C VAL A 362 -5.07 -3.91 13.84
N LEU A 363 -5.80 -4.98 14.16
CA LEU A 363 -7.22 -5.12 13.83
C LEU A 363 -8.11 -4.07 14.53
N ARG A 364 -7.91 -3.84 15.83
CA ARG A 364 -8.69 -2.86 16.60
C ARG A 364 -8.40 -1.43 16.14
N CYS A 365 -7.13 -1.15 15.80
CA CYS A 365 -6.75 0.13 15.22
C CYS A 365 -7.50 0.38 13.91
N PHE A 366 -7.49 -0.60 13.00
CA PHE A 366 -8.18 -0.49 11.72
C PHE A 366 -9.69 -0.24 11.88
N ARG A 367 -10.38 -1.03 12.71
CA ARG A 367 -11.82 -0.88 12.97
C ARG A 367 -12.18 0.49 13.57
N THR A 368 -11.37 1.00 14.49
CA THR A 368 -11.56 2.34 15.07
C THR A 368 -11.39 3.42 14.01
N CYS A 369 -10.40 3.29 13.12
CA CYS A 369 -10.18 4.25 12.05
C CYS A 369 -11.36 4.32 11.08
N CYS A 370 -11.99 3.18 10.78
CA CYS A 370 -13.20 3.13 9.94
C CYS A 370 -14.38 3.91 10.54
N LEU A 371 -14.42 4.14 11.87
CA LEU A 371 -15.44 4.97 12.50
C LEU A 371 -15.12 6.48 12.43
N LEU A 372 -13.83 6.84 12.41
CA LEU A 372 -13.40 8.24 12.36
C LEU A 372 -13.60 8.87 10.98
N MET A 373 -13.52 8.09 9.90
CA MET A 373 -13.63 8.62 8.52
C MET A 373 -15.02 9.17 8.19
N PRO A 374 -16.14 8.47 8.47
CA PRO A 374 -17.48 9.02 8.27
C PRO A 374 -17.70 10.34 9.02
N LEU A 375 -17.18 10.45 10.25
CA LEU A 375 -17.27 11.68 11.04
C LEU A 375 -16.55 12.85 10.34
N ALA A 376 -15.33 12.63 9.86
CA ALA A 376 -14.61 13.67 9.12
C ALA A 376 -15.41 14.11 7.87
N TYR A 377 -15.98 13.16 7.12
CA TYR A 377 -16.73 13.46 5.89
C TYR A 377 -18.02 14.20 6.14
N PHE A 378 -18.71 13.86 7.24
CA PHE A 378 -19.87 14.60 7.70
C PHE A 378 -19.51 16.05 8.05
N LEU A 379 -18.41 16.28 8.76
CA LEU A 379 -18.03 17.62 9.25
C LEU A 379 -17.46 18.54 8.15
N THR A 380 -16.77 18.01 7.14
CA THR A 380 -16.09 18.81 6.11
C THR A 380 -16.95 19.88 5.42
N PRO A 381 -18.15 19.60 4.90
CA PRO A 381 -18.94 20.64 4.22
C PRO A 381 -19.33 21.78 5.16
N TYR A 382 -19.60 21.51 6.43
CA TYR A 382 -20.02 22.52 7.40
C TYR A 382 -18.91 23.51 7.77
N CYS A 383 -17.64 23.20 7.46
CA CYS A 383 -16.53 24.14 7.63
C CYS A 383 -16.72 25.43 6.82
N VAL A 384 -17.51 25.43 5.74
CA VAL A 384 -17.77 26.63 4.93
C VAL A 384 -18.64 27.66 5.65
N LEU A 385 -19.46 27.21 6.61
CA LEU A 385 -20.44 28.05 7.30
C LEU A 385 -19.82 29.00 8.32
N PHE A 386 -18.55 28.83 8.66
CA PHE A 386 -17.87 29.73 9.58
C PHE A 386 -17.75 31.13 8.96
N PRO A 387 -18.01 32.21 9.73
CA PRO A 387 -18.16 33.55 9.16
C PRO A 387 -16.85 34.09 8.59
N THR A 388 -15.73 33.94 9.31
CA THR A 388 -14.42 34.49 8.90
C THR A 388 -13.60 33.49 8.11
N HIS A 389 -12.77 34.00 7.19
CA HIS A 389 -11.85 33.15 6.40
C HIS A 389 -10.92 32.34 7.32
N ASN A 390 -10.38 32.96 8.38
CA ASN A 390 -9.49 32.29 9.32
C ASN A 390 -10.20 31.18 10.10
N SER A 391 -11.44 31.42 10.56
CA SER A 391 -12.22 30.39 11.26
C SER A 391 -12.61 29.22 10.35
N ARG A 392 -12.94 29.47 9.06
CA ARG A 392 -13.22 28.41 8.09
C ARG A 392 -12.01 27.53 7.86
N THR A 393 -10.86 28.15 7.62
CA THR A 393 -9.59 27.44 7.38
C THR A 393 -9.15 26.66 8.62
N ALA A 394 -9.27 27.25 9.82
CA ALA A 394 -8.96 26.56 11.07
C ALA A 394 -9.87 25.33 11.30
N ALA A 395 -11.19 25.48 11.13
CA ALA A 395 -12.15 24.38 11.24
C ALA A 395 -11.83 23.26 10.23
N LEU A 396 -11.50 23.62 8.99
CA LEU A 396 -11.09 22.65 7.98
C LEU A 396 -9.83 21.90 8.38
N ILE A 397 -8.80 22.59 8.86
CA ILE A 397 -7.54 21.96 9.32
C ILE A 397 -7.84 20.99 10.48
N SER A 398 -8.72 21.35 11.41
CA SER A 398 -9.15 20.46 12.50
C SER A 398 -9.83 19.19 11.97
N VAL A 399 -10.74 19.30 11.00
CA VAL A 399 -11.38 18.13 10.37
C VAL A 399 -10.36 17.29 9.58
N MET A 400 -9.42 17.93 8.89
CA MET A 400 -8.34 17.24 8.20
C MET A 400 -7.41 16.49 9.17
N PHE A 401 -7.24 16.97 10.41
CA PHE A 401 -6.49 16.25 11.44
C PHE A 401 -7.21 14.95 11.87
N ILE A 402 -8.54 14.99 12.04
CA ILE A 402 -9.36 13.80 12.33
C ILE A 402 -9.20 12.79 11.19
N LYS A 403 -9.31 13.28 9.94
CA LYS A 403 -9.10 12.47 8.74
C LYS A 403 -7.69 11.89 8.68
N ALA A 404 -6.66 12.70 8.97
CA ALA A 404 -5.26 12.29 8.98
C ALA A 404 -5.04 11.14 9.98
N ALA A 405 -5.54 11.28 11.21
CA ALA A 405 -5.37 10.29 12.27
C ALA A 405 -5.96 8.92 11.90
N GLY A 406 -7.14 8.88 11.29
CA GLY A 406 -7.72 7.61 10.86
C GLY A 406 -7.07 7.03 9.61
N ILE A 407 -6.81 7.84 8.57
CA ILE A 407 -6.37 7.31 7.28
C ILE A 407 -4.93 6.78 7.30
N ILE A 408 -4.04 7.46 8.02
CA ILE A 408 -2.63 7.10 8.10
C ILE A 408 -2.41 5.80 8.88
N VAL A 409 -3.29 5.50 9.85
CA VAL A 409 -3.29 4.24 10.59
C VAL A 409 -3.99 3.14 9.78
N ALA A 410 -5.08 3.47 9.08
CA ALA A 410 -5.88 2.50 8.33
C ALA A 410 -5.13 1.83 7.16
N PHE A 411 -4.38 2.59 6.35
CA PHE A 411 -3.69 2.04 5.17
C PHE A 411 -2.62 0.98 5.51
N PRO A 412 -1.66 1.26 6.42
CA PRO A 412 -0.71 0.25 6.88
C PRO A 412 -1.40 -0.93 7.55
N SER A 413 -2.40 -0.67 8.40
CA SER A 413 -3.13 -1.74 9.10
C SER A 413 -3.82 -2.70 8.14
N THR A 414 -4.52 -2.18 7.13
CA THR A 414 -5.17 -3.00 6.09
C THR A 414 -4.15 -3.77 5.26
N THR A 415 -2.99 -3.17 4.97
CA THR A 415 -1.92 -3.85 4.22
C THR A 415 -1.34 -5.02 5.01
N ILE A 416 -1.17 -4.86 6.33
CA ILE A 416 -0.72 -5.91 7.23
C ILE A 416 -1.78 -7.01 7.34
N LEU A 417 -3.05 -6.66 7.56
CA LEU A 417 -4.16 -7.64 7.65
C LEU A 417 -4.33 -8.44 6.35
N LEU A 418 -4.22 -7.78 5.20
CA LEU A 418 -4.23 -8.44 3.89
C LEU A 418 -3.07 -9.44 3.77
N THR A 419 -1.87 -9.03 4.18
CA THR A 419 -0.68 -9.91 4.18
C THR A 419 -0.88 -11.09 5.13
N ASN A 420 -1.44 -10.83 6.32
CA ASN A 420 -1.69 -11.84 7.34
C ASN A 420 -2.85 -12.80 6.99
N SER A 421 -3.67 -12.45 5.98
CA SER A 421 -4.72 -13.35 5.47
C SER A 421 -4.18 -14.47 4.57
N CYS A 422 -2.93 -14.39 4.13
CA CYS A 422 -2.31 -15.43 3.30
C CYS A 422 -1.81 -16.63 4.12
N ALA A 423 -2.06 -17.84 3.64
CA ALA A 423 -1.51 -19.07 4.22
C ALA A 423 -0.04 -19.33 3.82
N SER A 424 0.44 -18.71 2.73
CA SER A 424 1.79 -18.94 2.19
C SER A 424 2.33 -17.73 1.44
N LEU A 425 3.64 -17.50 1.51
CA LEU A 425 4.37 -16.44 0.77
C LEU A 425 4.21 -16.58 -0.75
N ARG A 426 3.95 -17.80 -1.26
CA ARG A 426 3.73 -18.07 -2.70
C ARG A 426 2.48 -17.38 -3.25
N VAL A 427 1.48 -17.15 -2.41
CA VAL A 427 0.20 -16.50 -2.77
C VAL A 427 0.27 -14.98 -2.64
N LEU A 428 1.22 -14.47 -1.84
CA LEU A 428 1.31 -13.07 -1.46
C LEU A 428 1.54 -12.13 -2.65
N GLY A 429 2.35 -12.55 -3.64
CA GLY A 429 2.58 -11.76 -4.87
C GLY A 429 1.30 -11.58 -5.70
N THR A 430 0.56 -12.67 -5.95
CA THR A 430 -0.72 -12.62 -6.67
C THR A 430 -1.76 -11.81 -5.91
N LEU A 431 -1.83 -11.97 -4.59
CA LEU A 431 -2.75 -11.19 -3.76
C LEU A 431 -2.46 -9.69 -3.80
N ASN A 432 -1.18 -9.30 -3.71
CA ASN A 432 -0.78 -7.90 -3.85
C ASN A 432 -1.13 -7.34 -5.25
N GLY A 433 -1.05 -8.18 -6.29
CA GLY A 433 -1.55 -7.86 -7.63
C GLY A 433 -3.05 -7.55 -7.61
N TYR A 434 -3.87 -8.45 -7.06
CA TYR A 434 -5.31 -8.22 -6.90
C TYR A 434 -5.62 -6.97 -6.07
N ALA A 435 -4.93 -6.78 -4.95
CA ALA A 435 -5.09 -5.59 -4.12
C ALA A 435 -4.80 -4.31 -4.91
N THR A 436 -3.77 -4.31 -5.77
CA THR A 436 -3.45 -3.16 -6.63
C THR A 436 -4.55 -2.91 -7.67
N THR A 437 -5.07 -3.96 -8.31
CA THR A 437 -6.18 -3.86 -9.28
C THR A 437 -7.47 -3.36 -8.64
N PHE A 438 -7.92 -3.99 -7.55
CA PHE A 438 -9.19 -3.61 -6.89
C PHE A 438 -9.09 -2.24 -6.22
N SER A 439 -7.99 -1.93 -5.52
CA SER A 439 -7.79 -0.58 -4.97
C SER A 439 -7.66 0.49 -6.06
N GLY A 440 -7.06 0.17 -7.21
CA GLY A 440 -7.02 1.08 -8.35
C GLY A 440 -8.42 1.35 -8.93
N LEU A 441 -9.30 0.35 -8.99
CA LEU A 441 -10.71 0.55 -9.35
C LEU A 441 -11.45 1.42 -8.33
N GLY A 442 -11.22 1.22 -7.03
CA GLY A 442 -11.73 2.10 -5.98
C GLY A 442 -11.25 3.55 -6.15
N ARG A 443 -9.95 3.74 -6.36
CA ARG A 443 -9.33 5.06 -6.64
C ARG A 443 -9.80 5.70 -7.93
N ALA A 444 -10.36 4.92 -8.86
CA ALA A 444 -10.96 5.43 -10.07
C ALA A 444 -12.40 5.89 -9.85
N ALA A 445 -13.23 4.99 -9.30
CA ALA A 445 -14.65 5.22 -9.11
C ALA A 445 -14.93 6.33 -8.08
N GLY A 446 -14.08 6.44 -7.05
CA GLY A 446 -14.23 7.45 -6.00
C GLY A 446 -14.28 8.88 -6.53
N PRO A 447 -13.16 9.43 -7.05
CA PRO A 447 -13.13 10.78 -7.60
C PRO A 447 -14.14 11.03 -8.72
N ALA A 448 -14.38 10.05 -9.60
CA ALA A 448 -15.34 10.20 -10.70
C ALA A 448 -16.78 10.38 -10.17
N SER A 449 -17.20 9.55 -9.21
CA SER A 449 -18.55 9.63 -8.61
C SER A 449 -18.72 10.87 -7.72
N THR A 450 -17.75 11.18 -6.87
CA THR A 450 -17.84 12.38 -6.01
C THR A 450 -17.74 13.67 -6.81
N GLY A 451 -16.90 13.73 -7.84
CA GLY A 451 -16.80 14.86 -8.75
C GLY A 451 -18.12 15.14 -9.45
N ALA A 452 -18.80 14.10 -9.95
CA ALA A 452 -20.12 14.22 -10.55
C ALA A 452 -21.19 14.70 -9.55
N LEU A 453 -21.22 14.12 -8.35
CA LEU A 453 -22.16 14.51 -7.29
C LEU A 453 -21.91 15.93 -6.78
N PHE A 454 -20.64 16.37 -6.73
CA PHE A 454 -20.31 17.73 -6.35
C PHE A 454 -20.71 18.73 -7.42
N THR A 455 -20.51 18.42 -8.70
CA THR A 455 -21.02 19.24 -9.81
C THR A 455 -22.55 19.35 -9.74
N TRP A 456 -23.25 18.23 -9.58
CA TRP A 456 -24.70 18.24 -9.42
C TRP A 456 -25.14 19.05 -8.19
N GLY A 457 -24.45 18.87 -7.06
CA GLY A 457 -24.70 19.61 -5.83
C GLY A 457 -24.45 21.11 -5.97
N ALA A 458 -23.40 21.52 -6.67
CA ALA A 458 -23.10 22.91 -6.95
C ALA A 458 -24.18 23.56 -7.84
N ASP A 459 -24.73 22.83 -8.82
CA ASP A 459 -25.81 23.33 -9.69
C ASP A 459 -27.14 23.53 -8.96
N HIS A 460 -27.40 22.76 -7.90
CA HIS A 460 -28.69 22.75 -7.19
C HIS A 460 -28.62 23.35 -5.77
N GLY A 461 -27.48 23.91 -5.34
CA GLY A 461 -27.30 24.45 -3.99
C GLY A 461 -27.07 23.41 -2.87
N TYR A 462 -26.81 22.15 -3.23
CA TYR A 462 -26.56 21.03 -2.32
C TYR A 462 -25.11 20.54 -2.39
N VAL A 463 -24.15 21.43 -2.13
CA VAL A 463 -22.70 21.10 -2.14
C VAL A 463 -22.34 19.96 -1.17
N VAL A 464 -23.17 19.75 -0.15
CA VAL A 464 -23.05 18.67 0.83
C VAL A 464 -23.16 17.26 0.23
N THR A 465 -23.80 17.10 -0.93
CA THR A 465 -24.19 15.79 -1.50
C THR A 465 -23.00 14.85 -1.68
N ALA A 466 -21.90 15.36 -2.22
CA ALA A 466 -20.69 14.56 -2.44
C ALA A 466 -20.07 14.06 -1.13
N TRP A 467 -20.14 14.86 -0.06
CA TRP A 467 -19.61 14.52 1.26
C TRP A 467 -20.47 13.49 1.98
N PHE A 468 -21.79 13.62 1.90
CA PHE A 468 -22.72 12.62 2.44
C PHE A 468 -22.64 11.29 1.70
N PHE A 469 -22.47 11.32 0.37
CA PHE A 469 -22.18 10.11 -0.39
C PHE A 469 -20.87 9.47 0.06
N LEU A 470 -19.80 10.25 0.28
CA LEU A 470 -18.55 9.72 0.82
C LEU A 470 -18.71 9.12 2.21
N MET A 471 -19.46 9.78 3.09
CA MET A 471 -19.80 9.28 4.43
C MET A 471 -20.51 7.93 4.32
N PHE A 472 -21.52 7.82 3.45
CA PHE A 472 -22.25 6.58 3.20
C PHE A 472 -21.32 5.47 2.71
N VAL A 473 -20.47 5.75 1.71
CA VAL A 473 -19.51 4.78 1.20
C VAL A 473 -18.48 4.37 2.27
N ALA A 474 -18.06 5.28 3.14
CA ALA A 474 -17.18 4.96 4.27
C ALA A 474 -17.85 4.06 5.32
N ILE A 475 -19.13 4.30 5.62
CA ILE A 475 -19.92 3.44 6.51
C ILE A 475 -20.09 2.04 5.90
N LEU A 476 -20.42 1.95 4.61
CA LEU A 476 -20.48 0.68 3.90
C LEU A 476 -19.12 -0.03 3.90
N GLY A 477 -18.03 0.71 3.69
CA GLY A 477 -16.66 0.20 3.75
C GLY A 477 -16.23 -0.28 5.13
N ALA A 478 -16.85 0.21 6.20
CA ALA A 478 -16.61 -0.27 7.55
C ALA A 478 -17.16 -1.70 7.74
N VAL A 479 -18.26 -2.09 7.07
CA VAL A 479 -18.86 -3.43 7.19
C VAL A 479 -17.83 -4.55 6.96
N PRO A 480 -17.14 -4.65 5.79
CA PRO A 480 -16.12 -5.68 5.61
C PRO A 480 -14.95 -5.52 6.60
N ALA A 481 -14.60 -4.30 7.04
CA ALA A 481 -13.55 -4.10 8.04
C ALA A 481 -13.88 -4.72 9.42
N TYR A 482 -15.16 -4.76 9.80
CA TYR A 482 -15.62 -5.44 11.02
C TYR A 482 -15.74 -6.96 10.85
N LEU A 483 -15.95 -7.44 9.62
CA LEU A 483 -15.96 -8.87 9.29
C LEU A 483 -14.56 -9.47 9.11
N VAL A 484 -13.53 -8.62 8.96
CA VAL A 484 -12.14 -9.07 8.90
C VAL A 484 -11.70 -9.59 10.27
N GLU A 485 -11.16 -10.80 10.27
CA GLU A 485 -10.43 -11.42 11.38
C GLU A 485 -8.91 -11.39 11.15
N GLU A 486 -8.13 -11.28 12.22
CA GLU A 486 -6.67 -11.28 12.11
C GLU A 486 -6.19 -12.72 11.84
N GLY A 487 -5.73 -12.98 10.62
CA GLY A 487 -5.14 -14.26 10.26
C GLY A 487 -3.78 -14.44 10.93
N ALA A 488 -3.39 -15.70 11.18
CA ALA A 488 -2.08 -16.04 11.76
C ALA A 488 -0.89 -15.63 10.86
N GLY A 489 -1.17 -15.24 9.62
CA GLY A 489 -0.18 -14.85 8.63
C GLY A 489 0.53 -16.03 7.99
N PRO A 490 1.22 -15.78 6.86
CA PRO A 490 1.98 -16.80 6.16
C PRO A 490 3.19 -17.28 6.97
N THR A 491 3.44 -16.65 8.13
CA THR A 491 4.56 -16.90 9.03
C THR A 491 4.23 -17.89 10.15
N ALA A 492 2.98 -17.98 10.61
CA ALA A 492 2.57 -18.93 11.65
C ALA A 492 2.28 -20.34 11.10
N SER A 493 1.76 -20.44 9.86
CA SER A 493 1.43 -21.75 9.27
C SER A 493 2.65 -22.66 9.08
N ALA A 494 3.85 -22.11 8.88
CA ALA A 494 5.06 -22.92 8.72
C ALA A 494 5.83 -23.21 10.00
N SER A 495 5.58 -22.52 11.12
CA SER A 495 6.06 -23.00 12.43
C SER A 495 5.30 -24.25 12.84
N THR A 496 3.98 -24.29 12.60
CA THR A 496 3.16 -25.51 12.81
C THR A 496 3.54 -26.64 11.85
N SER A 497 4.00 -26.32 10.64
CA SER A 497 4.47 -27.33 9.68
C SER A 497 5.83 -27.92 10.08
N ALA A 498 6.70 -27.12 10.71
CA ALA A 498 8.00 -27.58 11.22
C ALA A 498 7.87 -28.37 12.52
N GLU A 499 6.97 -27.96 13.41
CA GLU A 499 6.66 -28.71 14.64
C GLU A 499 5.99 -30.07 14.35
N ASN A 500 5.18 -30.16 13.28
CA ASN A 500 4.58 -31.43 12.84
C ASN A 500 5.56 -32.34 12.08
N SER A 501 6.60 -31.80 11.43
CA SER A 501 7.63 -32.65 10.80
C SER A 501 8.60 -33.24 11.84
N ASP A 502 8.84 -32.55 12.95
CA ASP A 502 9.71 -33.03 14.02
C ASP A 502 9.04 -34.11 14.91
N THR A 503 7.72 -34.27 14.79
CA THR A 503 6.96 -35.31 15.52
C THR A 503 6.74 -36.60 14.72
N GLU A 504 6.80 -36.57 13.38
CA GLU A 504 6.68 -37.78 12.55
C GLU A 504 8.01 -38.56 12.39
N ASP A 505 9.17 -37.92 12.61
CA ASP A 505 10.49 -38.55 12.45
C ASP A 505 10.98 -39.36 13.67
N ASN A 506 10.20 -39.43 14.77
CA ASN A 506 10.58 -40.18 15.98
C ASN A 506 9.84 -41.52 16.20
N GLU A 507 8.97 -41.95 15.28
CA GLU A 507 8.26 -43.24 15.38
C GLU A 507 8.59 -44.21 14.22
N VAL A 508 9.85 -44.39 13.84
CA VAL A 508 10.24 -45.56 13.03
C VAL A 508 11.61 -46.10 13.45
N SER A 509 11.66 -46.86 14.54
CA SER A 509 12.65 -47.94 14.71
C SER A 509 12.24 -48.95 15.79
N SER A 510 11.30 -49.84 15.47
CA SER A 510 11.36 -51.25 15.88
C SER A 510 10.14 -52.01 15.41
N SER A 511 10.28 -52.80 14.35
CA SER A 511 9.70 -54.15 14.29
C SER A 511 10.15 -54.82 13.00
N SER A 512 10.98 -55.85 13.18
CA SER A 512 11.36 -56.78 12.13
C SER A 512 10.14 -57.58 11.67
N SER A 513 10.10 -57.80 10.36
CA SER A 513 9.16 -58.60 9.61
C SER A 513 9.07 -60.04 10.10
N THR A 514 7.85 -60.59 10.17
CA THR A 514 7.62 -62.00 9.86
C THR A 514 6.27 -62.14 9.17
N LEU A 515 6.34 -62.47 7.87
CA LEU A 515 5.26 -62.90 7.01
C LEU A 515 4.82 -64.31 7.40
N LEU A 516 3.50 -64.60 7.40
CA LEU A 516 2.89 -65.84 6.92
C LEU A 516 1.38 -65.60 6.64
N LEU A 517 0.91 -66.12 5.50
CA LEU A 517 -0.45 -66.05 4.93
C LEU A 517 -1.34 -67.21 5.47
N PRO A 518 -2.51 -67.55 4.85
CA PRO A 518 -3.88 -67.06 5.09
C PRO A 518 -4.85 -68.22 5.48
N GLU A 519 -6.17 -68.05 5.31
CA GLU A 519 -7.34 -68.94 5.64
C GLU A 519 -8.01 -68.59 6.98
N GLY A 520 -9.33 -68.56 7.18
CA GLY A 520 -10.50 -68.93 6.41
C GLY A 520 -11.68 -69.09 7.40
N SER A 521 -12.86 -68.57 7.05
CA SER A 521 -14.21 -68.96 7.51
C SER A 521 -14.68 -68.91 8.99
N VAL A 522 -15.65 -68.02 9.27
CA VAL A 522 -17.08 -68.29 9.66
C VAL A 522 -17.46 -68.75 11.12
N VAL A 523 -18.49 -68.04 11.66
CA VAL A 523 -19.51 -68.24 12.76
C VAL A 523 -19.24 -68.01 14.27
N SER A 524 -20.22 -67.27 14.87
CA SER A 524 -20.88 -67.40 16.21
C SER A 524 -20.09 -67.04 17.47
N SER A 525 -20.65 -66.48 18.55
CA SER A 525 -22.05 -66.27 19.00
C SER A 525 -22.10 -65.20 20.10
N ASP A 526 -23.31 -64.70 20.32
CA ASP A 526 -23.80 -63.81 21.38
C ASP A 526 -23.34 -64.13 22.82
N SER A 527 -23.33 -63.09 23.67
CA SER A 527 -23.72 -63.24 25.09
C SER A 527 -24.27 -61.92 25.64
N GLU A 528 -25.57 -61.94 25.93
CA GLU A 528 -26.31 -60.99 26.74
C GLU A 528 -26.09 -61.25 28.24
N ASP A 529 -26.09 -60.14 28.98
CA ASP A 529 -26.79 -59.83 30.24
C ASP A 529 -27.01 -60.83 31.41
N GLU A 530 -26.94 -60.18 32.58
CA GLU A 530 -27.70 -60.37 33.83
C GLU A 530 -27.20 -61.30 34.97
N GLN A 531 -27.16 -60.70 36.16
CA GLN A 531 -26.97 -61.30 37.49
C GLN A 531 -28.15 -62.20 37.89
N PRO A 532 -28.09 -63.00 38.99
CA PRO A 532 -28.46 -62.49 40.33
C PRO A 532 -27.86 -63.20 41.58
N LEU A 533 -27.92 -62.50 42.74
CA LEU A 533 -28.08 -62.96 44.17
C LEU A 533 -27.10 -64.02 44.76
N ASN A 534 -26.64 -64.01 46.02
CA ASN A 534 -27.33 -63.76 47.29
C ASN A 534 -26.36 -63.82 48.52
N LYS A 535 -26.78 -63.17 49.61
CA LYS A 535 -26.63 -63.52 51.06
C LYS A 535 -25.31 -63.32 51.85
N ALA A 536 -25.50 -62.51 52.92
CA ALA A 536 -25.14 -62.72 54.34
C ALA A 536 -23.87 -62.04 54.92
N ARG A 537 -24.13 -61.07 55.82
CA ARG A 537 -23.33 -60.59 56.98
C ARG A 537 -23.40 -61.63 58.14
N PRO A 538 -22.65 -61.54 59.28
CA PRO A 538 -22.11 -60.34 59.96
C PRO A 538 -20.74 -60.47 60.71
N ASP A 539 -20.33 -59.36 61.36
CA ASP A 539 -19.59 -59.24 62.65
C ASP A 539 -18.23 -58.50 62.74
N GLY A 540 -18.16 -57.59 63.75
CA GLY A 540 -16.97 -57.00 64.44
C GLY A 540 -16.34 -55.74 63.80
N SER A 541 -16.56 -54.48 64.20
CA SER A 541 -16.38 -53.70 65.46
C SER A 541 -14.96 -53.12 65.73
N TYR A 542 -14.94 -51.83 66.11
CA TYR A 542 -13.86 -50.93 66.61
C TYR A 542 -12.89 -50.34 65.56
N GLY A 543 -12.70 -49.00 65.39
CA GLY A 543 -12.46 -47.89 66.36
C GLY A 543 -10.92 -47.68 66.44
N THR A 544 -10.25 -46.54 66.23
CA THR A 544 -10.37 -45.15 66.75
C THR A 544 -9.11 -44.35 66.26
N ILE A 545 -9.21 -43.08 65.82
CA ILE A 545 -8.78 -41.81 66.49
C ILE A 545 -7.42 -41.15 66.08
N GLN A 546 -7.54 -39.87 65.68
CA GLN A 546 -6.71 -38.64 65.83
C GLN A 546 -5.30 -38.42 65.24
N GLY A 547 -5.17 -37.19 64.69
CA GLY A 547 -4.12 -36.18 64.97
C GLY A 547 -2.94 -36.19 63.99
N GLY A 548 -2.45 -35.10 63.40
CA GLY A 548 -2.51 -33.67 63.71
C GLY A 548 -1.09 -33.12 63.92
N ARG A 549 -0.77 -31.99 63.25
CA ARG A 549 0.44 -31.13 63.35
C ARG A 549 1.68 -31.60 62.57
N LYS A 550 2.45 -30.73 61.91
CA LYS A 550 2.59 -29.26 62.06
C LYS A 550 3.06 -28.64 60.75
#